data_AF-A0A9R1UE92-F1
#
_entry.id   AF-A0A9R1UE92-F1
#
_cell.length_a   1.000
_cell.length_b   1.000
_cell.length_c   1.000
_cell.angle_alpha   90.00
_cell.angle_beta   90.00
_cell.angle_gamma   90.00
#
_symmetry.space_group_name_H-M   'P 1'
#
loop_
_entity.id
_entity.type
_entity.pdbx_description
1 polymer ?
#
loop_
_entity_poly.entity_id
_entity_poly.type
_entity_poly.pdbx_seq_one_letter_code
_entity_poly.pdbx_strand_id
1 'polypeptide(L)'
;MSSPAETIPLPHCKLVIAFMSCVIIPAENIKRNVEQTHFVECCSSNFSYLALAYEPSSLQDFCVADPNSSVKVNGLTCKNPMQVQADDFFFSGLHLRGNTSNQLGSKVTPVFATQLPGLNTLGISMVRIDYAPWGLNAPHTHPRATEILTVLEGTLQVGFVTSNPDNRFITKVLQKGDVFVFPVGLVHFQRNVGNGYAVVIAALSSQNPGAITIGNAVFGANPAIPADILGKAFQVDKSVVDRLQAKF
;
A
#
# COMPACT_ATOMS: atom_id res chain seq x y z
N MET A 1 39.72 4.00 -40.06
CA MET A 1 39.45 4.42 -38.67
C MET A 1 37.95 4.60 -38.54
N SER A 2 37.26 3.60 -37.99
CA SER A 2 35.83 3.63 -37.71
C SER A 2 35.60 2.84 -36.42
N SER A 3 35.13 3.53 -35.39
CA SER A 3 34.84 2.97 -34.07
C SER A 3 33.59 2.09 -34.14
N PRO A 4 33.52 0.93 -33.47
CA PRO A 4 32.27 0.21 -33.32
C PRO A 4 31.43 0.79 -32.17
N ALA A 5 30.11 0.80 -32.39
CA ALA A 5 29.09 1.22 -31.44
C ALA A 5 28.95 0.21 -30.29
N GLU A 6 28.90 0.72 -29.06
CA GLU A 6 28.67 -0.02 -27.83
C GLU A 6 27.16 -0.23 -27.64
N THR A 7 26.72 -1.48 -27.50
CA THR A 7 25.32 -1.85 -27.22
C THR A 7 25.20 -2.20 -25.74
N ILE A 8 24.38 -1.43 -25.02
CA ILE A 8 24.08 -1.64 -23.60
C ILE A 8 22.94 -2.68 -23.50
N PRO A 9 23.12 -3.82 -22.79
CA PRO A 9 22.02 -4.77 -22.58
C PRO A 9 21.09 -4.31 -21.46
N LEU A 10 19.78 -4.30 -21.74
CA LEU A 10 18.69 -4.16 -20.78
C LEU A 10 18.65 -5.36 -19.83
N PRO A 11 18.27 -5.19 -18.54
CA PRO A 11 18.12 -6.32 -17.63
C PRO A 11 16.83 -7.08 -18.01
N HIS A 12 16.99 -8.20 -18.71
CA HIS A 12 15.91 -9.16 -18.86
C HIS A 12 15.62 -9.80 -17.50
N CYS A 13 14.44 -9.51 -16.96
CA CYS A 13 13.85 -10.19 -15.83
C CYS A 13 13.63 -11.66 -16.23
N LYS A 14 14.59 -12.54 -15.93
CA LYS A 14 14.46 -13.98 -16.16
C LYS A 14 13.49 -14.54 -15.12
N LEU A 15 12.23 -14.67 -15.51
CA LEU A 15 11.26 -15.54 -14.88
C LEU A 15 11.80 -16.97 -15.01
N VAL A 16 12.37 -17.51 -13.93
CA VAL A 16 12.78 -18.92 -13.87
C VAL A 16 11.52 -19.76 -13.77
N ILE A 17 10.99 -20.17 -14.92
CA ILE A 17 10.00 -21.25 -15.00
C ILE A 17 10.77 -22.55 -14.86
N ALA A 18 10.71 -23.16 -13.67
CA ALA A 18 11.21 -24.52 -13.48
C ALA A 18 10.26 -25.49 -14.20
N PHE A 19 10.62 -25.88 -15.43
CA PHE A 19 9.98 -27.02 -16.09
C PHE A 19 10.52 -28.31 -15.46
N MET A 20 9.66 -29.03 -14.74
CA MET A 20 9.91 -30.42 -14.33
C MET A 20 9.83 -31.29 -15.60
N SER A 21 10.97 -31.54 -16.24
CA SER A 21 11.08 -32.52 -17.31
C SER A 21 11.02 -33.93 -16.71
N CYS A 22 9.90 -34.62 -16.90
CA CYS A 22 9.78 -36.05 -16.61
C CYS A 22 10.64 -36.81 -17.64
N VAL A 23 11.76 -37.39 -17.20
CA VAL A 23 12.60 -38.25 -18.05
C VAL A 23 11.89 -39.59 -18.21
N ILE A 24 11.42 -39.89 -19.42
CA ILE A 24 10.94 -41.22 -19.80
C ILE A 24 12.18 -42.11 -19.98
N ILE A 25 12.37 -43.08 -19.10
CA ILE A 25 13.39 -44.13 -19.26
C ILE A 25 12.79 -45.22 -20.15
N PRO A 26 13.42 -45.62 -21.28
CA PRO A 26 12.93 -46.75 -22.07
C PRO A 26 13.18 -48.06 -21.30
N ALA A 27 12.13 -48.87 -21.15
CA ALA A 27 12.20 -50.19 -20.52
C ALA A 27 12.73 -51.24 -21.51
N GLU A 28 13.85 -51.89 -21.18
CA GLU A 28 14.30 -53.11 -21.84
C GLU A 28 13.78 -54.37 -21.11
N ASN A 29 12.96 -55.14 -21.83
CA ASN A 29 12.66 -56.57 -21.76
C ASN A 29 12.88 -57.34 -20.44
N ILE A 30 11.80 -57.54 -19.66
CA ILE A 30 11.59 -58.79 -18.89
C ILE A 30 10.14 -59.28 -19.08
N LYS A 31 10.01 -60.47 -19.68
CA LYS A 31 8.75 -61.20 -19.86
C LYS A 31 8.24 -61.76 -18.53
N ARG A 32 6.95 -61.55 -18.20
CA ARG A 32 5.98 -62.61 -17.80
C ARG A 32 4.57 -62.06 -17.54
N ASN A 33 3.59 -62.81 -18.03
CA ASN A 33 2.14 -62.60 -17.98
C ASN A 33 1.60 -62.41 -16.55
N VAL A 34 0.92 -61.29 -16.27
CA VAL A 34 -0.25 -61.19 -15.38
C VAL A 34 -1.11 -59.99 -15.84
N GLU A 35 -2.43 -60.21 -15.88
CA GLU A 35 -3.58 -59.32 -16.11
C GLU A 35 -3.37 -57.81 -16.35
N GLN A 36 -3.86 -57.38 -17.51
CA GLN A 36 -3.86 -56.00 -18.01
C GLN A 36 -4.93 -55.16 -17.27
N THR A 37 -4.57 -54.68 -16.08
CA THR A 37 -5.33 -53.64 -15.39
C THR A 37 -4.92 -52.29 -15.96
N HIS A 38 -5.82 -51.63 -16.70
CA HIS A 38 -5.60 -50.27 -17.22
C HIS A 38 -5.48 -49.29 -16.04
N PHE A 39 -4.26 -49.04 -15.58
CA PHE A 39 -3.95 -47.89 -14.74
C PHE A 39 -3.98 -46.64 -15.62
N VAL A 40 -5.11 -45.95 -15.64
CA VAL A 40 -5.16 -44.55 -16.08
C VAL A 40 -4.49 -43.75 -14.97
N GLU A 41 -3.19 -43.52 -15.11
CA GLU A 41 -2.45 -42.59 -14.25
C GLU A 41 -2.97 -41.19 -14.55
N CYS A 42 -3.92 -40.73 -13.73
CA CYS A 42 -4.39 -39.36 -13.76
C CYS A 42 -3.22 -38.49 -13.27
N CYS A 43 -2.44 -37.95 -14.21
CA CYS A 43 -1.54 -36.82 -13.95
C CYS A 43 -2.38 -35.66 -13.42
N SER A 44 -2.60 -35.64 -12.11
CA SER A 44 -3.18 -34.53 -11.39
C SER A 44 -2.15 -33.40 -11.42
N SER A 45 -2.20 -32.61 -12.51
CA SER A 45 -1.50 -31.34 -12.60
C SER A 45 -2.01 -30.45 -11.47
N ASN A 46 -1.31 -30.47 -10.35
CA ASN A 46 -1.50 -29.53 -9.26
C ASN A 46 -1.11 -28.14 -9.81
N PHE A 47 -2.09 -27.43 -10.37
CA PHE A 47 -1.98 -26.00 -10.61
C PHE A 47 -1.96 -25.32 -9.25
N SER A 48 -0.76 -25.15 -8.69
CA SER A 48 -0.53 -24.29 -7.55
C SER A 48 -0.84 -22.86 -7.99
N TYR A 49 -2.06 -22.38 -7.73
CA TYR A 49 -2.41 -20.98 -7.92
C TYR A 49 -1.56 -20.15 -6.97
N LEU A 50 -0.60 -19.40 -7.51
CA LEU A 50 0.13 -18.38 -6.77
C LEU A 50 -0.85 -17.24 -6.47
N ALA A 51 -1.42 -17.24 -5.27
CA ALA A 51 -2.16 -16.09 -4.77
C ALA A 51 -1.15 -14.97 -4.46
N LEU A 52 -1.05 -14.00 -5.37
CA LEU A 52 -0.35 -12.75 -5.10
C LEU A 52 -1.19 -11.94 -4.11
N ALA A 53 -0.64 -11.63 -2.94
CA ALA A 53 -1.27 -10.81 -1.91
C ALA A 53 -1.22 -9.31 -2.26
N TYR A 54 -1.82 -8.95 -3.40
CA TYR A 54 -2.06 -7.57 -3.83
C TYR A 54 -3.58 -7.37 -4.01
N GLU A 55 -4.05 -6.11 -4.06
CA GLU A 55 -5.46 -5.81 -4.33
C GLU A 55 -5.96 -6.65 -5.52
N PRO A 56 -7.01 -7.47 -5.33
CA PRO A 56 -7.47 -8.37 -6.40
C PRO A 56 -7.99 -7.53 -7.57
N SER A 57 -7.56 -7.89 -8.77
CA SER A 57 -8.09 -7.28 -10.00
C SER A 57 -9.61 -7.43 -10.06
N SER A 58 -10.30 -6.40 -10.53
CA SER A 58 -11.74 -6.46 -10.74
C SER A 58 -12.10 -7.57 -11.73
N LEU A 59 -13.16 -8.33 -11.42
CA LEU A 59 -13.69 -9.40 -12.29
C LEU A 59 -14.83 -8.92 -13.20
N GLN A 60 -15.25 -7.67 -13.05
CA GLN A 60 -16.32 -7.01 -13.79
C GLN A 60 -16.04 -5.49 -13.86
N ASP A 61 -16.85 -4.75 -14.62
CA ASP A 61 -16.65 -3.31 -14.82
C ASP A 61 -16.70 -2.51 -13.51
N PHE A 62 -17.62 -2.85 -12.60
CA PHE A 62 -17.74 -2.21 -11.28
C PHE A 62 -18.37 -3.14 -10.23
N CYS A 63 -18.05 -2.88 -8.97
CA CYS A 63 -18.70 -3.47 -7.80
C CYS A 63 -18.82 -2.38 -6.73
N VAL A 64 -19.79 -1.48 -6.89
CA VAL A 64 -20.03 -0.40 -5.91
C VAL A 64 -20.25 -1.00 -4.53
N ALA A 65 -19.51 -0.54 -3.52
CA ALA A 65 -19.66 -1.05 -2.16
C ALA A 65 -21.10 -0.86 -1.63
N ASP A 66 -21.67 -1.91 -1.06
CA ASP A 66 -22.94 -1.87 -0.34
C ASP A 66 -22.71 -1.60 1.15
N PRO A 67 -23.02 -0.40 1.66
CA PRO A 67 -22.82 -0.07 3.06
C PRO A 67 -23.84 -0.75 4.00
N ASN A 68 -24.93 -1.32 3.47
CA ASN A 68 -26.02 -1.90 4.26
C ASN A 68 -25.88 -3.42 4.45
N SER A 69 -24.91 -4.04 3.79
CA SER A 69 -24.69 -5.48 3.88
C SER A 69 -24.09 -5.86 5.24
N SER A 70 -24.67 -6.90 5.86
CA SER A 70 -24.13 -7.52 7.07
C SER A 70 -23.06 -8.59 6.80
N VAL A 71 -22.85 -8.95 5.53
CA VAL A 71 -21.93 -10.02 5.13
C VAL A 71 -20.50 -9.51 5.11
N LYS A 72 -19.57 -10.26 5.72
CA LYS A 72 -18.14 -9.93 5.74
C LYS A 72 -17.39 -10.73 4.68
N VAL A 73 -16.68 -10.02 3.82
CA VAL A 73 -15.80 -10.57 2.77
C VAL A 73 -14.47 -9.83 2.79
N ASN A 74 -13.48 -10.29 2.03
CA ASN A 74 -12.30 -9.49 1.76
C ASN A 74 -12.69 -8.29 0.88
N GLY A 75 -12.56 -7.07 1.40
CA GLY A 75 -13.09 -5.85 0.76
C GLY A 75 -14.51 -5.52 1.22
N LEU A 76 -15.38 -5.18 0.29
CA LEU A 76 -16.78 -4.80 0.55
C LEU A 76 -17.69 -5.55 -0.43
N THR A 77 -18.88 -5.94 0.03
CA THR A 77 -19.91 -6.54 -0.83
C THR A 77 -20.42 -5.53 -1.86
N CYS A 78 -20.91 -6.00 -3.00
CA CYS A 78 -21.43 -5.13 -4.06
C CYS A 78 -22.92 -4.81 -3.88
N LYS A 79 -23.31 -3.57 -4.18
CA LYS A 79 -24.69 -3.16 -4.42
C LYS A 79 -25.23 -3.85 -5.69
N ASN A 80 -26.55 -4.04 -5.78
CA ASN A 80 -27.18 -4.54 -7.01
C ASN A 80 -26.81 -3.65 -8.20
N PRO A 81 -26.19 -4.19 -9.28
CA PRO A 81 -25.76 -3.41 -10.43
C PRO A 81 -26.88 -2.62 -11.10
N MET A 82 -28.13 -3.11 -11.06
CA MET A 82 -29.30 -2.43 -11.63
C MET A 82 -29.73 -1.18 -10.85
N GLN A 83 -29.21 -1.00 -9.63
CA GLN A 83 -29.50 0.14 -8.75
C GLN A 83 -28.34 1.13 -8.67
N VAL A 84 -27.24 0.87 -9.38
CA VAL A 84 -26.07 1.74 -9.39
C VAL A 84 -26.35 2.99 -10.22
N GLN A 85 -25.93 4.15 -9.72
CA GLN A 85 -26.16 5.47 -10.31
C GLN A 85 -24.85 6.29 -10.32
N ALA A 86 -24.83 7.40 -11.06
CA ALA A 86 -23.65 8.28 -11.14
C ALA A 86 -23.15 8.74 -9.76
N ASP A 87 -24.06 8.99 -8.82
CA ASP A 87 -23.74 9.42 -7.46
C ASP A 87 -22.92 8.37 -6.68
N ASP A 88 -22.99 7.09 -7.04
CA ASP A 88 -22.17 6.04 -6.41
C ASP A 88 -20.68 6.15 -6.80
N PHE A 89 -20.36 6.90 -7.86
CA PHE A 89 -19.01 7.16 -8.37
C PHE A 89 -18.56 8.62 -8.19
N PHE A 90 -19.34 9.41 -7.46
CA PHE A 90 -19.06 10.83 -7.26
C PHE A 90 -18.70 11.14 -5.79
N PHE A 91 -17.64 11.94 -5.61
CA PHE A 91 -17.29 12.50 -4.32
C PHE A 91 -17.02 14.00 -4.47
N SER A 92 -17.65 14.82 -3.63
CA SER A 92 -17.43 16.27 -3.58
C SER A 92 -16.83 16.70 -2.25
N GLY A 93 -16.28 17.92 -2.21
CA GLY A 93 -15.77 18.52 -0.97
C GLY A 93 -14.24 18.60 -0.87
N LEU A 94 -13.48 17.95 -1.75
CA LEU A 94 -12.01 18.10 -1.78
C LEU A 94 -11.52 19.51 -2.15
N HIS A 95 -12.40 20.42 -2.59
CA HIS A 95 -12.06 21.84 -2.77
C HIS A 95 -12.03 22.61 -1.44
N LEU A 96 -12.66 22.08 -0.39
CA LEU A 96 -12.70 22.68 0.93
C LEU A 96 -11.42 22.30 1.70
N ARG A 97 -10.84 23.28 2.39
CA ARG A 97 -9.70 23.05 3.29
C ARG A 97 -10.16 22.31 4.55
N GLY A 98 -9.42 21.27 4.92
CA GLY A 98 -9.57 20.60 6.20
C GLY A 98 -9.12 21.47 7.39
N ASN A 99 -9.73 21.27 8.57
CA ASN A 99 -9.36 21.99 9.79
C ASN A 99 -7.99 21.54 10.33
N THR A 100 -7.00 22.43 10.23
CA THR A 100 -5.62 22.20 10.70
C THR A 100 -5.36 22.76 12.11
N SER A 101 -6.37 23.23 12.83
CA SER A 101 -6.26 23.65 14.24
C SER A 101 -6.15 22.45 15.18
N ASN A 102 -5.05 21.71 15.07
CA ASN A 102 -4.68 20.58 15.91
C ASN A 102 -3.16 20.59 16.18
N GLN A 103 -2.69 19.72 17.08
CA GLN A 103 -1.30 19.70 17.53
C GLN A 103 -0.28 19.51 16.39
N LEU A 104 -0.66 18.79 15.34
CA LEU A 104 0.20 18.51 14.19
C LEU A 104 0.10 19.58 13.11
N GLY A 105 -0.92 20.45 13.13
CA GLY A 105 -1.10 21.47 12.11
C GLY A 105 -1.43 20.92 10.73
N SER A 106 -1.93 19.68 10.62
CA SER A 106 -2.27 19.05 9.34
C SER A 106 -3.61 18.34 9.41
N LYS A 107 -4.27 18.15 8.26
CA LYS A 107 -5.52 17.42 8.15
C LYS A 107 -5.56 16.59 6.87
N VAL A 108 -5.65 15.28 7.02
CA VAL A 108 -5.94 14.34 5.93
C VAL A 108 -7.45 14.20 5.77
N THR A 109 -7.92 14.30 4.53
CA THR A 109 -9.31 14.08 4.12
C THR A 109 -9.33 12.93 3.11
N PRO A 110 -9.73 11.71 3.52
CA PRO A 110 -9.67 10.54 2.67
C PRO A 110 -10.85 10.42 1.72
N VAL A 111 -10.60 9.79 0.58
CA VAL A 111 -11.59 9.31 -0.40
C VAL A 111 -11.23 7.86 -0.72
N PHE A 112 -11.52 6.99 0.24
CA PHE A 112 -11.37 5.54 0.12
C PHE A 112 -12.69 4.91 -0.32
N ALA A 113 -12.73 3.59 -0.54
CA ALA A 113 -13.98 2.89 -0.87
C ALA A 113 -15.09 3.06 0.18
N THR A 114 -14.74 3.47 1.41
CA THR A 114 -15.73 3.80 2.46
C THR A 114 -16.36 5.18 2.31
N GLN A 115 -15.70 6.13 1.62
CA GLN A 115 -16.26 7.46 1.32
C GLN A 115 -16.81 7.54 -0.10
N LEU A 116 -16.19 6.83 -1.05
CA LEU A 116 -16.58 6.75 -2.44
C LEU A 116 -16.79 5.26 -2.82
N PRO A 117 -18.01 4.73 -2.64
CA PRO A 117 -18.32 3.31 -2.82
C PRO A 117 -17.92 2.73 -4.18
N GLY A 118 -17.94 3.55 -5.25
CA GLY A 118 -17.49 3.17 -6.58
C GLY A 118 -16.01 2.81 -6.71
N LEU A 119 -15.17 3.10 -5.71
CA LEU A 119 -13.76 2.68 -5.69
C LEU A 119 -13.56 1.20 -5.34
N ASN A 120 -14.59 0.53 -4.83
CA ASN A 120 -14.48 -0.88 -4.45
C ASN A 120 -14.13 -1.74 -5.68
N THR A 121 -13.18 -2.65 -5.49
CA THR A 121 -12.51 -3.51 -6.46
C THR A 121 -11.63 -2.82 -7.51
N LEU A 122 -11.44 -1.50 -7.44
CA LEU A 122 -10.66 -0.76 -8.45
C LEU A 122 -9.18 -0.55 -8.09
N GLY A 123 -8.75 -0.94 -6.88
CA GLY A 123 -7.33 -0.92 -6.51
C GLY A 123 -6.72 0.48 -6.38
N ILE A 124 -7.54 1.53 -6.25
CA ILE A 124 -7.08 2.91 -6.12
C ILE A 124 -7.90 3.71 -5.10
N SER A 125 -7.30 4.76 -4.56
CA SER A 125 -7.99 5.76 -3.76
C SER A 125 -7.26 7.09 -3.77
N MET A 126 -7.85 8.11 -3.12
CA MET A 126 -7.30 9.45 -3.08
C MET A 126 -7.37 10.05 -1.67
N VAL A 127 -6.48 10.98 -1.37
CA VAL A 127 -6.55 11.84 -0.18
C VAL A 127 -6.24 13.29 -0.56
N ARG A 128 -6.86 14.23 0.15
CA ARG A 128 -6.37 15.62 0.25
C ARG A 128 -5.67 15.79 1.59
N ILE A 129 -4.57 16.53 1.59
CA ILE A 129 -3.91 16.92 2.84
C ILE A 129 -3.69 18.42 2.85
N ASP A 130 -4.20 19.07 3.89
CA ASP A 130 -4.01 20.48 4.19
C ASP A 130 -3.01 20.64 5.34
N TYR A 131 -2.12 21.63 5.24
CA TYR A 131 -1.11 21.95 6.24
C TYR A 131 -1.18 23.43 6.60
N ALA A 132 -1.26 23.72 7.90
CA ALA A 132 -0.93 25.04 8.44
C ALA A 132 0.56 25.36 8.20
N PRO A 133 1.00 26.62 8.35
CA PRO A 133 2.43 26.94 8.40
C PRO A 133 3.13 26.03 9.40
N TRP A 134 4.23 25.39 8.97
CA TRP A 134 4.97 24.40 9.77
C TRP A 134 4.23 23.13 10.17
N GLY A 135 3.02 22.90 9.65
CA GLY A 135 2.24 21.69 9.88
C GLY A 135 2.96 20.43 9.41
N LEU A 136 2.74 19.33 10.13
CA LEU A 136 3.39 18.04 9.95
C LEU A 136 2.32 16.96 9.77
N ASN A 137 2.40 16.19 8.69
CA ASN A 137 1.84 14.85 8.70
C ASN A 137 2.94 13.93 9.21
N ALA A 138 2.76 13.45 10.44
CA ALA A 138 3.80 12.77 11.21
C ALA A 138 4.29 11.50 10.52
N PRO A 139 5.48 10.96 10.89
CA PRO A 139 5.95 9.71 10.34
C PRO A 139 4.89 8.61 10.38
N HIS A 140 4.56 8.06 9.21
CA HIS A 140 3.55 7.03 9.04
C HIS A 140 3.90 6.09 7.87
N THR A 141 3.15 5.00 7.75
CA THR A 141 3.27 4.07 6.63
C THR A 141 1.90 3.58 6.17
N HIS A 142 1.81 3.23 4.88
CA HIS A 142 0.67 2.59 4.26
C HIS A 142 0.99 1.11 4.04
N PRO A 143 0.41 0.19 4.83
CA PRO A 143 0.76 -1.23 4.75
C PRO A 143 0.31 -1.91 3.45
N ARG A 144 -0.60 -1.28 2.69
CA ARG A 144 -1.22 -1.88 1.51
C ARG A 144 -1.17 -1.02 0.25
N ALA A 145 -0.49 0.13 0.26
CA ALA A 145 -0.45 1.00 -0.90
C ALA A 145 0.87 1.76 -1.05
N THR A 146 1.29 1.93 -2.30
CA THR A 146 2.18 3.00 -2.70
C THR A 146 1.37 4.29 -2.77
N GLU A 147 1.96 5.40 -2.37
CA GLU A 147 1.37 6.74 -2.47
C GLU A 147 2.14 7.58 -3.51
N ILE A 148 1.43 8.36 -4.31
CA ILE A 148 2.00 9.43 -5.12
C ILE A 148 1.25 10.73 -4.82
N LEU A 149 1.97 11.79 -4.47
CA LEU A 149 1.37 13.09 -4.19
C LEU A 149 1.81 14.17 -5.17
N THR A 150 0.96 15.18 -5.35
CA THR A 150 1.24 16.40 -6.11
C THR A 150 0.93 17.62 -5.26
N VAL A 151 1.86 18.59 -5.23
CA VAL A 151 1.66 19.84 -4.50
C VAL A 151 0.78 20.78 -5.31
N LEU A 152 -0.35 21.20 -4.74
CA LEU A 152 -1.26 22.15 -5.38
C LEU A 152 -0.96 23.61 -4.97
N GLU A 153 -0.48 23.80 -3.75
CA GLU A 153 -0.12 25.12 -3.20
C GLU A 153 0.92 24.97 -2.08
N GLY A 154 1.76 25.99 -1.90
CA GLY A 154 2.75 26.06 -0.83
C GLY A 154 4.06 25.32 -1.14
N THR A 155 4.82 25.05 -0.09
CA THR A 155 6.14 24.40 -0.16
C THR A 155 6.21 23.29 0.88
N LEU A 156 6.49 22.07 0.43
CA LEU A 156 6.39 20.88 1.26
C LEU A 156 7.70 20.10 1.28
N GLN A 157 8.29 19.94 2.45
CA GLN A 157 9.36 18.96 2.65
C GLN A 157 8.73 17.58 2.81
N VAL A 158 9.19 16.63 2.02
CA VAL A 158 8.77 15.23 2.10
C VAL A 158 9.97 14.33 2.28
N GLY A 159 9.75 13.12 2.79
CA GLY A 159 10.78 12.09 2.72
C GLY A 159 10.34 10.76 3.29
N PHE A 160 11.09 9.72 2.96
CA PHE A 160 10.91 8.37 3.45
C PHE A 160 12.24 7.72 3.82
N VAL A 161 12.17 6.64 4.58
CA VAL A 161 13.33 5.87 5.04
C VAL A 161 13.31 4.50 4.37
N THR A 162 14.43 4.08 3.78
CA THR A 162 14.57 2.72 3.21
C THR A 162 14.59 1.66 4.32
N SER A 163 14.33 0.41 3.97
CA SER A 163 14.40 -0.70 4.93
C SER A 163 15.82 -0.95 5.44
N ASN A 164 15.92 -1.82 6.45
CA ASN A 164 17.18 -2.34 6.97
C ASN A 164 18.04 -3.00 5.86
N PRO A 165 19.38 -3.01 6.02
CA PRO A 165 20.13 -2.40 7.12
C PRO A 165 20.37 -0.89 6.97
N ASP A 166 20.19 -0.34 5.77
CA ASP A 166 20.68 1.00 5.43
C ASP A 166 19.93 2.12 6.15
N ASN A 167 18.61 1.97 6.35
CA ASN A 167 17.76 3.00 6.96
C ASN A 167 18.01 4.40 6.36
N ARG A 168 18.23 4.45 5.04
CA ARG A 168 18.65 5.68 4.35
C ARG A 168 17.47 6.63 4.25
N PHE A 169 17.67 7.85 4.72
CA PHE A 169 16.69 8.91 4.59
C PHE A 169 16.77 9.57 3.19
N ILE A 170 15.67 9.55 2.45
CA ILE A 170 15.52 10.18 1.13
C ILE A 170 14.51 11.31 1.28
N THR A 171 14.90 12.54 0.94
CA THR A 171 14.09 13.74 1.16
C THR A 171 14.21 14.75 0.04
N LYS A 172 13.16 15.57 -0.14
CA LYS A 172 13.12 16.67 -1.09
C LYS A 172 12.18 17.76 -0.56
N VAL A 173 12.47 19.01 -0.90
CA VAL A 173 11.52 20.11 -0.78
C VAL A 173 10.83 20.29 -2.13
N LEU A 174 9.51 20.16 -2.13
CA LEU A 174 8.63 20.25 -3.28
C LEU A 174 7.97 21.63 -3.35
N GLN A 175 7.80 22.14 -4.55
CA GLN A 175 7.03 23.35 -4.87
C GLN A 175 5.71 22.97 -5.56
N LYS A 176 4.83 23.95 -5.74
CA LYS A 176 3.59 23.78 -6.51
C LYS A 176 3.86 23.13 -7.88
N GLY A 177 3.13 22.06 -8.18
CA GLY A 177 3.24 21.28 -9.41
C GLY A 177 4.19 20.08 -9.30
N ASP A 178 5.06 20.04 -8.29
CA ASP A 178 5.98 18.92 -8.11
C ASP A 178 5.25 17.67 -7.60
N VAL A 179 5.82 16.51 -7.96
CA VAL A 179 5.30 15.18 -7.64
C VAL A 179 6.34 14.39 -6.86
N PHE A 180 5.90 13.56 -5.91
CA PHE A 180 6.76 12.64 -5.18
C PHE A 180 6.06 11.33 -4.87
N VAL A 181 6.82 10.22 -4.88
CA VAL A 181 6.30 8.86 -4.67
C VAL A 181 6.86 8.25 -3.38
N PHE A 182 6.00 7.61 -2.61
CA PHE A 182 6.35 6.85 -1.41
C PHE A 182 6.07 5.37 -1.66
N PRO A 183 7.11 4.51 -1.71
CA PRO A 183 6.92 3.08 -1.90
C PRO A 183 6.09 2.45 -0.77
N VAL A 184 5.27 1.46 -1.13
CA VAL A 184 4.43 0.72 -0.18
C VAL A 184 5.19 0.25 1.06
N GLY A 185 4.59 0.45 2.23
CA GLY A 185 5.12 -0.02 3.50
C GLY A 185 6.28 0.81 4.08
N LEU A 186 6.89 1.75 3.34
CA LEU A 186 7.97 2.57 3.89
C LEU A 186 7.47 3.70 4.78
N VAL A 187 8.18 3.93 5.89
CA VAL A 187 7.91 5.05 6.78
C VAL A 187 8.28 6.35 6.09
N HIS A 188 7.33 7.27 6.05
CA HIS A 188 7.48 8.56 5.39
C HIS A 188 6.71 9.67 6.12
N PHE A 189 6.97 10.92 5.76
CA PHE A 189 6.34 12.09 6.35
C PHE A 189 6.22 13.23 5.35
N GLN A 190 5.42 14.23 5.70
CA GLN A 190 5.36 15.51 5.00
C GLN A 190 5.31 16.67 6.00
N ARG A 191 6.08 17.74 5.75
CA ARG A 191 6.12 18.95 6.58
C ARG A 191 6.01 20.18 5.69
N ASN A 192 5.08 21.06 5.99
CA ASN A 192 5.04 22.38 5.38
C ASN A 192 6.23 23.20 5.89
N VAL A 193 7.06 23.71 4.98
CA VAL A 193 8.23 24.55 5.32
C VAL A 193 8.06 25.99 4.84
N GLY A 194 6.88 26.32 4.29
CA GLY A 194 6.48 27.67 3.94
C GLY A 194 5.80 28.41 5.10
N ASN A 195 5.72 29.73 4.95
CA ASN A 195 5.04 30.62 5.91
C ASN A 195 3.52 30.68 5.70
N GLY A 196 3.04 30.23 4.54
CA GLY A 196 1.62 30.08 4.24
C GLY A 196 1.13 28.66 4.49
N TYR A 197 -0.13 28.42 4.18
CA TYR A 197 -0.65 27.06 4.15
C TYR A 197 -0.14 26.30 2.91
N ALA A 198 -0.14 24.97 2.98
CA ALA A 198 0.13 24.11 1.84
C ALA A 198 -1.02 23.12 1.64
N VAL A 199 -1.24 22.70 0.40
CA VAL A 199 -2.21 21.65 0.06
C VAL A 199 -1.62 20.70 -0.97
N VAL A 200 -1.88 19.41 -0.77
CA VAL A 200 -1.56 18.35 -1.73
C VAL A 200 -2.78 17.47 -1.99
N ILE A 201 -2.77 16.82 -3.15
CA ILE A 201 -3.59 15.65 -3.44
C ILE A 201 -2.65 14.46 -3.61
N ALA A 202 -2.99 13.33 -3.02
CA ALA A 202 -2.28 12.08 -3.23
C ALA A 202 -3.22 10.98 -3.70
N ALA A 203 -2.72 10.12 -4.58
CA ALA A 203 -3.37 8.89 -5.01
C ALA A 203 -2.64 7.69 -4.40
N LEU A 204 -3.40 6.66 -4.03
CA LEU A 204 -2.87 5.45 -3.40
C LEU A 204 -3.29 4.23 -4.20
N SER A 205 -2.39 3.25 -4.31
CA SER A 205 -2.59 2.02 -5.09
C SER A 205 -3.40 0.95 -4.33
N SER A 206 -4.44 1.36 -3.60
CA SER A 206 -5.39 0.47 -2.92
C SER A 206 -6.68 1.23 -2.62
N GLN A 207 -7.81 0.54 -2.65
CA GLN A 207 -9.10 1.09 -2.23
C GLN A 207 -9.16 1.38 -0.72
N ASN A 208 -8.29 0.70 0.05
CA ASN A 208 -8.13 0.83 1.49
C ASN A 208 -6.63 0.71 1.87
N PRO A 209 -5.85 1.79 1.69
CA PRO A 209 -4.40 1.77 1.91
C PRO A 209 -4.01 1.42 3.35
N GLY A 210 -4.88 1.80 4.31
CA GLY A 210 -4.56 1.82 5.75
C GLY A 210 -3.51 2.88 6.07
N ALA A 211 -3.42 3.31 7.32
CA ALA A 211 -2.37 4.23 7.75
C ALA A 211 -1.93 3.86 9.16
N ILE A 212 -0.61 3.77 9.36
CA ILE A 212 -0.01 3.52 10.67
C ILE A 212 0.86 4.72 11.01
N THR A 213 0.34 5.65 11.79
CA THR A 213 1.14 6.74 12.37
C THR A 213 2.05 6.13 13.43
N ILE A 214 3.36 6.28 13.25
CA ILE A 214 4.36 5.56 14.07
C ILE A 214 4.25 5.93 15.54
N GLY A 215 4.11 7.23 15.87
CA GLY A 215 3.93 7.68 17.25
C GLY A 215 2.71 7.05 17.92
N ASN A 216 1.55 7.08 17.24
CA ASN A 216 0.31 6.49 17.77
C ASN A 216 0.41 4.97 17.92
N ALA A 217 1.01 4.28 16.94
CA ALA A 217 1.13 2.82 16.99
C ALA A 217 2.09 2.33 18.07
N VAL A 218 3.17 3.07 18.33
CA VAL A 218 4.20 2.70 19.31
C VAL A 218 3.82 3.17 20.71
N PHE A 219 3.40 4.43 20.87
CA PHE A 219 3.20 5.05 22.19
C PHE A 219 1.71 5.26 22.55
N GLY A 220 0.81 5.24 21.58
CA GLY A 220 -0.65 5.42 21.79
C GLY A 220 -1.49 4.15 21.57
N ALA A 221 -0.87 2.97 21.53
CA ALA A 221 -1.59 1.71 21.37
C ALA A 221 -2.57 1.48 22.52
N ASN A 222 -3.70 0.82 22.24
CA ASN A 222 -4.69 0.44 23.24
C ASN A 222 -5.08 -1.05 23.08
N PRO A 223 -4.72 -1.94 24.03
CA PRO A 223 -3.95 -1.66 25.24
C PRO A 223 -2.50 -1.21 24.93
N ALA A 224 -1.90 -0.47 25.87
CA ALA A 224 -0.55 0.07 25.71
C ALA A 224 0.50 -1.05 25.62
N ILE A 225 1.52 -0.84 24.77
CA ILE A 225 2.68 -1.74 24.74
C ILE A 225 3.43 -1.59 26.08
N PRO A 226 3.78 -2.70 26.75
CA PRO A 226 4.51 -2.66 28.01
C PRO A 226 5.77 -1.78 27.94
N ALA A 227 5.95 -0.92 28.95
CA ALA A 227 7.02 0.07 28.96
C ALA A 227 8.42 -0.56 29.03
N ASP A 228 8.55 -1.80 29.53
CA ASP A 228 9.80 -2.56 29.53
C ASP A 228 10.19 -3.05 28.13
N ILE A 229 9.23 -3.44 27.30
CA ILE A 229 9.46 -3.78 25.88
C ILE A 229 9.93 -2.54 25.13
N LEU A 230 9.20 -1.42 25.24
CA LEU A 230 9.59 -0.18 24.57
C LEU A 230 10.89 0.40 25.12
N GLY A 231 11.12 0.34 26.43
CA GLY A 231 12.35 0.83 27.04
C GLY A 231 13.57 0.05 26.52
N LYS A 232 13.43 -1.28 26.37
CA LYS A 232 14.46 -2.12 25.76
C LYS A 232 14.65 -1.81 24.27
N ALA A 233 13.56 -1.63 23.52
CA ALA A 233 13.60 -1.38 22.08
C ALA A 233 14.20 0.00 21.72
N PHE A 234 13.84 1.04 22.47
CA PHE A 234 14.30 2.41 22.29
C PHE A 234 15.57 2.74 23.08
N GLN A 235 16.08 1.79 23.89
CA GLN A 235 17.28 1.93 24.72
C GLN A 235 17.18 3.11 25.71
N VAL A 236 16.03 3.24 26.36
CA VAL A 236 15.72 4.29 27.33
C VAL A 236 15.07 3.70 28.57
N ASP A 237 15.09 4.46 29.67
CA ASP A 237 14.38 4.07 30.88
C ASP A 237 12.87 4.07 30.69
N LYS A 238 12.18 3.21 31.47
CA LYS A 238 10.72 3.11 31.47
C LYS A 238 10.04 4.47 31.70
N SER A 239 10.61 5.31 32.55
CA SER A 239 10.07 6.65 32.84
C SER A 239 10.02 7.57 31.62
N VAL A 240 10.94 7.40 30.66
CA VAL A 240 10.91 8.13 29.38
C VAL A 240 9.78 7.60 28.52
N VAL A 241 9.60 6.28 28.47
CA VAL A 241 8.49 5.65 27.75
C VAL A 241 7.14 6.09 28.31
N ASP A 242 6.96 6.05 29.63
CA ASP A 242 5.72 6.44 30.29
C ASP A 242 5.36 7.91 29.96
N ARG A 243 6.38 8.79 29.92
CA ARG A 243 6.22 10.20 29.52
C ARG A 243 5.83 10.35 28.05
N LEU A 244 6.34 9.50 27.16
CA LEU A 244 5.96 9.51 25.75
C LEU A 244 4.54 8.99 25.58
N GLN A 245 4.19 7.86 26.20
CA GLN A 245 2.85 7.29 26.16
C GLN A 245 1.79 8.26 26.69
N ALA A 246 2.10 9.05 27.73
CA ALA A 246 1.20 10.08 28.25
C ALA A 246 0.92 11.26 27.29
N LYS A 247 1.58 11.34 26.13
CA LYS A 247 1.32 12.36 25.10
C LYS A 247 0.35 11.92 24.02
N PHE A 248 0.07 10.61 23.92
CA PHE A 248 -0.80 10.01 22.90
C PHE A 248 -2.10 9.51 23.54
#